data_AF-A0A518K8U8-F1
#
_entry.id   AF-A0A518K8U8-F1
#
_cell.length_a   1.000
_cell.length_b   1.000
_cell.length_c   1.000
_cell.angle_alpha   90.00
_cell.angle_beta   90.00
_cell.angle_gamma   90.00
#
_symmetry.space_group_name_H-M   'P 1'
#
loop_
_entity.id
_entity.type
_entity.pdbx_description
1 polymer ?
#
loop_
_entity_poly.entity_id
_entity_poly.type
_entity_poly.pdbx_seq_one_letter_code
_entity_poly.pdbx_strand_id
1 'polypeptide(L)'
;MSELANNHFAIGWDVGGWNCDKNPNSRDAIVILDDAAAIVGTPWRGNLREVILQSASASEWVAALFTLCRFSPPERSCRVTLGIDAALAFPVAFIDLVTKGLAAEPSKVSSQNGYLFRYTERRLAMEGFPPLSPIKDMIGSQATKAMHTAAKFTRPTGVTGVWSDGGGLTLFETYPTVCRRAPLVCELTSRHEVIEQEDIRDAFVCAAVAHLYAHTPTAMEHPTPEAPRAEGWIWRPTPAAKA
;
A
#
# COMPACT_ATOMS: atom_id res chain seq x y z
N MET A 1 -11.44 -36.01 4.64
CA MET A 1 -10.59 -35.25 3.69
C MET A 1 -10.73 -33.79 4.09
N SER A 2 -9.84 -33.26 4.94
CA SER A 2 -9.88 -31.84 5.29
C SER A 2 -9.41 -31.05 4.08
N GLU A 3 -10.24 -30.15 3.56
CA GLU A 3 -9.74 -29.08 2.69
C GLU A 3 -8.53 -28.46 3.38
N LEU A 4 -7.40 -28.42 2.67
CA LEU A 4 -6.30 -27.54 3.06
C LEU A 4 -6.84 -26.13 2.88
N ALA A 5 -7.43 -25.55 3.94
CA ALA A 5 -7.73 -24.13 3.96
C ALA A 5 -6.42 -23.39 3.66
N ASN A 6 -6.32 -22.81 2.48
CA ASN A 6 -5.27 -21.88 2.12
C ASN A 6 -5.58 -20.61 2.90
N ASN A 7 -4.98 -20.45 4.06
CA ASN A 7 -5.17 -19.23 4.85
C ASN A 7 -4.55 -18.06 4.09
N HIS A 8 -5.38 -17.09 3.73
CA HIS A 8 -4.91 -15.80 3.24
C HIS A 8 -5.00 -14.76 4.36
N PHE A 9 -3.99 -13.89 4.42
CA PHE A 9 -3.99 -12.74 5.30
C PHE A 9 -3.82 -11.47 4.48
N ALA A 10 -4.68 -10.50 4.75
CA ALA A 10 -4.55 -9.16 4.21
C ALA A 10 -3.87 -8.27 5.25
N ILE A 11 -2.70 -7.75 4.92
CA ILE A 11 -1.97 -6.80 5.77
C ILE A 11 -2.15 -5.41 5.18
N GLY A 12 -2.37 -4.44 6.04
CA GLY A 12 -2.33 -3.03 5.68
C GLY A 12 -1.23 -2.32 6.44
N TRP A 13 -0.54 -1.43 5.74
CA TRP A 13 0.56 -0.65 6.28
C TRP A 13 0.35 0.84 6.00
N ASP A 14 0.19 1.64 7.06
CA ASP A 14 0.42 3.08 6.99
C ASP A 14 1.90 3.36 7.29
N VAL A 15 2.57 4.05 6.36
CA VAL A 15 4.03 4.11 6.33
C VAL A 15 4.54 5.35 7.06
N GLY A 16 5.31 5.15 8.12
CA GLY A 16 6.07 6.20 8.78
C GLY A 16 7.36 6.57 8.03
N GLY A 17 8.04 7.64 8.44
CA GLY A 17 9.41 7.90 7.96
C GLY A 17 10.43 6.87 8.46
N TRP A 18 11.69 6.95 7.99
CA TRP A 18 12.78 6.06 8.44
C TRP A 18 13.07 6.19 9.94
N ASN A 19 12.93 7.40 10.49
CA ASN A 19 13.25 7.74 11.87
C ASN A 19 11.99 8.20 12.64
N CYS A 20 10.85 7.55 12.40
CA CYS A 20 9.57 7.93 12.99
C CYS A 20 9.42 7.55 14.48
N ASP A 21 10.43 6.91 15.09
CA ASP A 21 10.45 6.46 16.49
C ASP A 21 9.97 7.53 17.49
N LYS A 22 10.33 8.79 17.23
CA LYS A 22 10.05 9.94 18.11
C LYS A 22 8.94 10.85 17.56
N ASN A 23 8.36 10.54 16.41
CA ASN A 23 7.28 11.33 15.84
C ASN A 23 5.95 10.89 16.47
N PRO A 24 5.26 11.74 17.25
CA PRO A 24 3.97 11.36 17.83
C PRO A 24 2.87 11.29 16.78
N ASN A 25 3.00 12.03 15.67
CA ASN A 25 1.94 12.30 14.70
C ASN A 25 1.98 11.40 13.47
N SER A 26 3.09 10.70 13.21
CA SER A 26 3.22 9.80 12.06
C SER A 26 4.24 8.72 12.36
N ARG A 27 3.79 7.48 12.36
CA ARG A 27 4.57 6.26 12.61
C ARG A 27 4.14 5.18 11.63
N ASP A 28 4.89 4.09 11.59
CA ASP A 28 4.38 2.90 10.95
C ASP A 28 3.20 2.36 11.75
N ALA A 29 2.16 1.92 11.06
CA ALA A 29 1.10 1.13 11.64
C ALA A 29 0.76 -0.09 10.78
N ILE A 30 0.44 -1.20 11.44
CA ILE A 30 0.12 -2.48 10.80
C ILE A 30 -1.20 -3.01 11.34
N VAL A 31 -2.07 -3.42 10.43
CA VAL A 31 -3.31 -4.15 10.71
C VAL A 31 -3.32 -5.41 9.85
N ILE A 32 -3.78 -6.53 10.43
CA ILE A 32 -3.84 -7.82 9.76
C ILE A 32 -5.29 -8.31 9.81
N LEU A 33 -5.81 -8.71 8.65
CA LEU A 33 -7.10 -9.36 8.51
C LEU A 33 -6.93 -10.81 8.07
N ASP A 34 -7.80 -11.69 8.57
CA ASP A 34 -7.95 -13.05 8.05
C ASP A 34 -8.89 -13.12 6.83
N ASP A 35 -9.16 -14.33 6.35
CA ASP A 35 -10.07 -14.61 5.24
C ASP A 35 -11.49 -14.06 5.46
N ALA A 36 -11.95 -14.01 6.72
CA ALA A 36 -13.26 -13.48 7.10
C ALA A 36 -13.29 -11.95 7.23
N ALA A 37 -12.18 -11.27 6.90
CA ALA A 37 -11.95 -9.86 7.12
C ALA A 37 -12.05 -9.43 8.61
N ALA A 38 -11.78 -10.36 9.52
CA ALA A 38 -11.66 -10.05 10.95
C ALA A 38 -10.24 -9.60 11.28
N ILE A 39 -10.10 -8.59 12.14
CA ILE A 39 -8.78 -8.19 12.66
C ILE A 39 -8.25 -9.34 13.51
N VAL A 40 -7.06 -9.81 13.18
CA VAL A 40 -6.34 -10.84 13.93
C VAL A 40 -5.14 -10.26 14.65
N GLY A 41 -4.91 -10.72 15.88
CA GLY A 41 -3.90 -10.14 16.75
C GLY A 41 -4.29 -8.76 17.27
N THR A 42 -3.28 -7.94 17.56
CA THR A 42 -3.41 -6.55 18.00
C THR A 42 -2.79 -5.66 16.93
N PRO A 43 -3.51 -4.64 16.40
CA PRO A 43 -2.89 -3.63 15.57
C PRO A 43 -1.63 -3.04 16.20
N TRP A 44 -0.59 -2.89 15.39
CA TRP A 44 0.71 -2.44 15.86
C TRP A 44 1.01 -1.03 15.35
N ARG A 45 1.71 -0.23 16.16
CA ARG A 45 2.20 1.09 15.79
C ARG A 45 3.62 1.33 16.33
N GLY A 46 4.54 1.76 15.48
CA GLY A 46 5.94 1.96 15.85
C GLY A 46 6.82 2.37 14.68
N ASN A 47 8.04 1.84 14.61
CA ASN A 47 8.94 2.03 13.47
C ASN A 47 9.44 0.68 12.96
N LEU A 48 9.18 0.38 11.69
CA LEU A 48 9.58 -0.86 11.04
C LEU A 48 11.03 -0.85 10.54
N ARG A 49 11.77 0.26 10.66
CA ARG A 49 13.16 0.37 10.15
C ARG A 49 14.01 -0.84 10.53
N GLU A 50 14.11 -1.16 11.83
CA GLU A 50 14.97 -2.25 12.29
C GLU A 50 14.50 -3.61 11.76
N VAL A 51 13.19 -3.84 11.77
CA VAL A 51 12.58 -5.08 11.25
C VAL A 51 12.88 -5.25 9.76
N ILE A 52 12.69 -4.20 8.96
CA ILE A 52 13.00 -4.20 7.52
C ILE A 52 14.48 -4.47 7.29
N LEU A 53 15.38 -3.84 8.05
CA LEU A 53 16.82 -3.98 7.86
C LEU A 53 17.32 -5.37 8.26
N GLN A 54 16.79 -5.94 9.34
CA GLN A 54 17.24 -7.22 9.90
C GLN A 54 16.69 -8.45 9.18
N SER A 55 15.48 -8.38 8.61
CA SER A 55 14.93 -9.50 7.84
C SER A 55 15.75 -9.77 6.57
N ALA A 56 16.17 -11.01 6.38
CA ALA A 56 16.94 -11.44 5.21
C ALA A 56 16.04 -11.85 4.03
N SER A 57 14.78 -12.19 4.31
CA SER A 57 13.82 -12.69 3.33
C SER A 57 12.41 -12.11 3.52
N ALA A 58 11.57 -12.22 2.48
CA ALA A 58 10.16 -11.84 2.55
C ALA A 58 9.40 -12.60 3.65
N SER A 59 9.67 -13.90 3.78
CA SER A 59 9.06 -14.76 4.80
C SER A 59 9.41 -14.31 6.22
N GLU A 60 10.70 -14.04 6.48
CA GLU A 60 11.13 -13.50 7.78
C GLU A 60 10.50 -12.15 8.10
N TRP A 61 10.41 -11.28 7.10
CA TRP A 61 9.78 -9.97 7.25
C TRP A 61 8.30 -10.09 7.59
N VAL A 62 7.55 -10.89 6.84
CA VAL A 62 6.13 -11.18 7.09
C VAL A 62 5.92 -11.80 8.47
N ALA A 63 6.74 -12.78 8.86
CA ALA A 63 6.70 -13.38 10.19
C ALA A 63 6.94 -12.36 11.31
N ALA A 64 7.84 -11.40 11.09
CA ALA A 64 8.07 -10.30 12.03
C ALA A 64 6.83 -9.38 12.15
N LEU A 65 6.12 -9.09 11.06
CA LEU A 65 4.87 -8.30 11.11
C LEU A 65 3.79 -8.99 11.94
N PHE A 66 3.60 -10.31 11.75
CA PHE A 66 2.70 -11.11 12.59
C PHE A 66 3.09 -11.06 14.06
N THR A 67 4.39 -11.19 14.35
CA THR A 67 4.93 -11.11 15.73
C THR A 67 4.67 -9.74 16.36
N LEU A 68 4.90 -8.65 15.63
CA LEU A 68 4.61 -7.29 16.10
C LEU A 68 3.12 -7.10 16.43
N CYS A 69 2.25 -7.74 15.64
CA CYS A 69 0.81 -7.75 15.87
C CYS A 69 0.36 -8.82 16.89
N ARG A 70 1.30 -9.48 17.60
CA ARG A 70 0.99 -10.51 18.60
C ARG A 70 0.09 -11.63 18.07
N PHE A 71 0.29 -11.99 16.81
CA PHE A 71 -0.43 -13.07 16.15
C PHE A 71 0.53 -14.14 15.68
N SER A 72 0.15 -15.40 15.85
CA SER A 72 0.88 -16.55 15.33
C SER A 72 0.01 -17.22 14.27
N PRO A 73 0.30 -17.05 12.97
CA PRO A 73 -0.49 -17.70 11.93
C PRO A 73 -0.31 -19.22 12.02
N PRO A 74 -1.30 -20.02 11.56
CA PRO A 74 -1.17 -21.47 11.53
C PRO A 74 0.07 -21.92 10.73
N GLU A 75 0.75 -23.00 11.15
CA GLU A 75 2.05 -23.47 10.63
C GLU A 75 2.09 -23.84 9.12
N ARG A 76 0.98 -23.69 8.39
CA ARG A 76 0.88 -23.96 6.95
C ARG A 76 1.32 -22.74 6.12
N SER A 77 1.66 -22.97 4.86
CA SER A 77 1.95 -21.91 3.89
C SER A 77 0.80 -20.91 3.82
N CYS A 78 1.00 -19.71 4.38
CA CYS A 78 0.03 -18.63 4.35
C CYS A 78 0.32 -17.70 3.16
N ARG A 79 -0.73 -17.31 2.43
CA ARG A 79 -0.60 -16.26 1.41
C ARG A 79 -0.85 -14.91 2.06
N VAL A 80 -0.07 -13.91 1.67
CA VAL A 80 -0.18 -12.55 2.19
C VAL A 80 -0.37 -11.57 1.06
N THR A 81 -1.38 -10.73 1.17
CA THR A 81 -1.53 -9.53 0.35
C THR A 81 -1.34 -8.31 1.22
N LEU A 82 -0.42 -7.42 0.84
CA LEU A 82 -0.06 -6.22 1.59
C LEU A 82 -0.46 -4.95 0.82
N GLY A 83 -1.37 -4.17 1.38
CA GLY A 83 -1.68 -2.81 0.92
C GLY A 83 -0.82 -1.80 1.65
N ILE A 84 -0.18 -0.89 0.91
CA ILE A 84 0.78 0.09 1.45
C ILE A 84 0.28 1.51 1.19
N ASP A 85 0.19 2.34 2.23
CA ASP A 85 -0.05 3.79 2.13
C ASP A 85 1.27 4.55 1.98
N ALA A 86 1.88 4.42 0.80
CA ALA A 86 3.01 5.24 0.37
C ALA A 86 3.22 5.07 -1.12
N ALA A 87 3.74 6.13 -1.76
CA ALA A 87 4.17 6.03 -3.14
C ALA A 87 5.25 4.95 -3.30
N LEU A 88 5.02 4.00 -4.19
CA LEU A 88 5.97 2.93 -4.55
C LEU A 88 6.80 3.24 -5.81
N ALA A 89 6.67 4.44 -6.36
CA ALA A 89 7.48 4.91 -7.47
C ALA A 89 7.57 6.45 -7.48
N PHE A 90 8.49 6.97 -8.29
CA PHE A 90 8.55 8.39 -8.64
C PHE A 90 8.06 8.60 -10.09
N PRO A 91 7.65 9.84 -10.44
CA PRO A 91 7.29 10.15 -11.83
C PRO A 91 8.45 9.93 -12.78
N VAL A 92 8.18 9.38 -13.97
CA VAL A 92 9.21 9.09 -14.98
C VAL A 92 9.91 10.36 -15.43
N ALA A 93 9.18 11.46 -15.61
CA ALA A 93 9.80 12.74 -15.99
C ALA A 93 10.79 13.25 -14.93
N PHE A 94 10.51 13.03 -13.64
CA PHE A 94 11.45 13.35 -12.56
C PHE A 94 12.68 12.44 -12.61
N ILE A 95 12.49 11.13 -12.79
CA ILE A 95 13.59 10.17 -12.90
C ILE A 95 14.49 10.53 -14.10
N ASP A 96 13.90 10.82 -15.25
CA ASP A 96 14.64 11.20 -16.46
C ASP A 96 15.40 12.53 -16.29
N LEU A 97 14.81 13.50 -15.59
CA LEU A 97 15.50 14.74 -15.26
C LEU A 97 16.75 14.48 -14.42
N VAL A 98 16.64 13.74 -13.32
CA VAL A 98 17.75 13.57 -12.37
C VAL A 98 18.80 12.55 -12.81
N THR A 99 18.43 11.59 -13.65
CA THR A 99 19.35 10.54 -14.11
C THR A 99 19.92 10.78 -15.51
N LYS A 100 19.19 11.48 -16.39
CA LYS A 100 19.57 11.70 -17.79
C LYS A 100 19.71 13.18 -18.15
N GLY A 101 19.29 14.10 -17.29
CA GLY A 101 19.28 15.53 -17.59
C GLY A 101 18.23 15.92 -18.64
N LEU A 102 17.20 15.09 -18.86
CA LEU A 102 16.17 15.34 -19.87
C LEU A 102 15.05 16.21 -19.30
N ALA A 103 14.78 17.33 -19.96
CA ALA A 103 13.65 18.18 -19.64
C ALA A 103 12.37 17.66 -20.32
N ALA A 104 11.32 17.47 -19.52
CA ALA A 104 9.93 17.41 -19.95
C ALA A 104 9.26 18.79 -19.87
N GLU A 105 8.14 18.94 -20.59
CA GLU A 105 7.30 20.14 -20.56
C GLU A 105 6.21 20.02 -19.47
N PRO A 106 6.32 20.73 -18.34
CA PRO A 106 5.34 20.64 -17.27
C PRO A 106 4.04 21.38 -17.63
N SER A 107 2.91 20.83 -17.20
CA SER A 107 1.62 21.52 -17.30
C SER A 107 1.60 22.77 -16.41
N LYS A 108 0.90 23.83 -16.88
CA LYS A 108 0.57 25.00 -16.05
C LYS A 108 -0.41 24.67 -14.92
N VAL A 109 -1.17 23.58 -15.06
CA VAL A 109 -2.05 23.07 -14.01
C VAL A 109 -1.19 22.28 -13.02
N SER A 110 -1.10 22.74 -11.77
CA SER A 110 -0.21 22.17 -10.75
C SER A 110 -0.36 20.66 -10.60
N SER A 111 -1.59 20.16 -10.48
CA SER A 111 -1.90 18.74 -10.34
C SER A 111 -1.59 17.90 -11.57
N GLN A 112 -1.23 18.52 -12.70
CA GLN A 112 -0.85 17.85 -13.94
C GLN A 112 0.66 17.98 -14.22
N ASN A 113 1.46 18.46 -13.27
CA ASN A 113 2.90 18.55 -13.42
C ASN A 113 3.54 17.14 -13.34
N GLY A 114 4.05 16.65 -14.48
CA GLY A 114 4.66 15.33 -14.61
C GLY A 114 5.97 15.13 -13.84
N TYR A 115 6.62 16.20 -13.37
CA TYR A 115 7.76 16.07 -12.45
C TYR A 115 7.31 15.80 -11.02
N LEU A 116 6.12 16.26 -10.62
CA LEU A 116 5.68 16.19 -9.23
C LEU A 116 4.80 14.97 -9.01
N PHE A 117 3.85 14.73 -9.91
CA PHE A 117 2.80 13.73 -9.73
C PHE A 117 2.93 12.65 -10.79
N ARG A 118 2.73 11.38 -10.41
CA ARG A 118 2.71 10.29 -11.38
C ARG A 118 1.35 10.23 -12.07
N TYR A 119 1.24 9.39 -13.10
CA TYR A 119 0.04 9.24 -13.90
C TYR A 119 -1.20 9.00 -13.06
N THR A 120 -1.11 8.11 -12.06
CA THR A 120 -2.26 7.76 -11.23
C THR A 120 -2.70 8.91 -10.33
N GLU A 121 -1.79 9.70 -9.74
CA GLU A 121 -2.17 10.89 -8.98
C GLU A 121 -2.74 11.99 -9.86
N ARG A 122 -2.16 12.23 -11.04
CA ARG A 122 -2.70 13.20 -12.00
C ARG A 122 -4.14 12.84 -12.42
N ARG A 123 -4.42 11.54 -12.58
CA ARG A 123 -5.77 11.02 -12.84
C ARG A 123 -6.70 11.22 -11.67
N LEU A 124 -6.31 10.83 -10.46
CA LEU A 124 -7.10 11.04 -9.24
C LEU A 124 -7.43 12.53 -9.02
N ALA A 125 -6.51 13.42 -9.39
CA ALA A 125 -6.75 14.86 -9.35
C ALA A 125 -7.85 15.32 -10.30
N MET A 126 -7.98 14.72 -11.48
CA MET A 126 -9.10 15.00 -12.40
C MET A 126 -10.45 14.54 -11.84
N GLU A 127 -10.44 13.57 -10.93
CA GLU A 127 -11.63 13.07 -10.23
C GLU A 127 -11.98 13.88 -8.97
N GLY A 128 -11.18 14.90 -8.64
CA GLY A 128 -11.41 15.78 -7.49
C GLY A 128 -10.67 15.38 -6.21
N PHE A 129 -9.79 14.37 -6.26
CA PHE A 129 -8.96 14.01 -5.11
C PHE A 129 -7.65 14.80 -5.11
N PRO A 130 -7.27 15.47 -4.01
CA PRO A 130 -5.99 16.17 -3.96
C PRO A 130 -4.83 15.16 -4.08
N PRO A 131 -3.97 15.28 -5.10
CA PRO A 131 -2.85 14.37 -5.26
C PRO A 131 -1.75 14.70 -4.25
N LEU A 132 -1.16 13.68 -3.66
CA LEU A 132 0.07 13.82 -2.87
C LEU A 132 1.27 13.35 -3.70
N SER A 133 2.39 14.02 -3.51
CA SER A 133 3.63 13.76 -4.23
C SER A 133 4.79 13.57 -3.25
N PRO A 134 5.60 12.50 -3.41
CA PRO A 134 6.87 12.34 -2.70
C PRO A 134 7.84 13.51 -2.86
N ILE A 135 7.72 14.28 -3.95
CA ILE A 135 8.61 15.38 -4.29
C ILE A 135 8.10 16.70 -3.70
N LYS A 136 6.79 16.95 -3.77
CA LYS A 136 6.19 18.23 -3.34
C LYS A 136 5.76 18.21 -1.87
N ASP A 137 5.17 17.12 -1.39
CA ASP A 137 4.42 17.09 -0.12
C ASP A 137 5.24 16.55 1.05
N MET A 138 6.57 16.53 0.90
CA MET A 138 7.53 16.09 1.92
C MET A 138 7.35 14.65 2.42
N ILE A 139 6.64 13.80 1.64
CA ILE A 139 6.44 12.37 1.95
C ILE A 139 7.54 11.45 1.38
N GLY A 140 8.67 12.03 0.94
CA GLY A 140 9.78 11.27 0.37
C GLY A 140 10.43 10.28 1.34
N SER A 141 10.39 10.52 2.65
CA SER A 141 10.91 9.56 3.63
C SER A 141 10.03 8.31 3.72
N GLN A 142 8.71 8.44 3.63
CA GLN A 142 7.76 7.32 3.62
C GLN A 142 7.92 6.53 2.32
N ALA A 143 7.90 7.24 1.19
CA ALA A 143 8.06 6.66 -0.14
C ALA A 143 9.35 5.84 -0.25
N THR A 144 10.50 6.42 0.12
CA THR A 144 11.79 5.69 0.03
C THR A 144 11.84 4.45 0.93
N LYS A 145 11.21 4.46 2.11
CA LYS A 145 11.14 3.29 2.98
C LYS A 145 10.26 2.19 2.39
N ALA A 146 9.08 2.56 1.89
CA ALA A 146 8.17 1.62 1.23
C ALA A 146 8.80 1.02 -0.04
N MET A 147 9.40 1.85 -0.89
CA MET A 147 10.11 1.42 -2.11
C MET A 147 11.30 0.51 -1.78
N HIS A 148 12.10 0.84 -0.75
CA HIS A 148 13.19 -0.02 -0.30
C HIS A 148 12.66 -1.39 0.13
N THR A 149 11.59 -1.41 0.92
CA THR A 149 10.96 -2.64 1.42
C THR A 149 10.46 -3.51 0.26
N ALA A 150 9.74 -2.91 -0.69
CA ALA A 150 9.29 -3.60 -1.90
C ALA A 150 10.46 -4.18 -2.70
N ALA A 151 11.51 -3.37 -2.96
CA ALA A 151 12.67 -3.82 -3.73
C ALA A 151 13.51 -4.90 -3.02
N LYS A 152 13.55 -4.86 -1.68
CA LYS A 152 14.30 -5.83 -0.87
C LYS A 152 13.63 -7.21 -0.87
N PHE A 153 12.31 -7.26 -0.75
CA PHE A 153 11.58 -8.50 -0.50
C PHE A 153 10.81 -9.05 -1.71
N THR A 154 10.64 -8.25 -2.77
CA THR A 154 9.78 -8.64 -3.91
C THR A 154 10.38 -8.19 -5.24
N ARG A 155 9.74 -8.61 -6.34
CA ARG A 155 10.03 -8.16 -7.70
C ARG A 155 8.75 -7.65 -8.37
N PRO A 156 8.84 -6.69 -9.32
CA PRO A 156 7.69 -6.28 -10.11
C PRO A 156 7.09 -7.49 -10.84
N THR A 157 5.76 -7.57 -10.85
CA THR A 157 5.04 -8.59 -11.59
C THR A 157 4.75 -8.15 -13.04
N GLY A 158 4.04 -8.99 -13.79
CA GLY A 158 3.47 -8.62 -15.09
C GLY A 158 2.37 -7.55 -15.01
N VAL A 159 1.87 -7.22 -13.82
CA VAL A 159 0.80 -6.24 -13.57
C VAL A 159 1.39 -4.92 -13.05
N THR A 160 0.98 -3.79 -13.62
CA THR A 160 1.45 -2.47 -13.21
C THR A 160 1.10 -2.18 -11.75
N GLY A 161 2.09 -1.76 -10.96
CA GLY A 161 1.89 -1.43 -9.54
C GLY A 161 1.67 -2.62 -8.62
N VAL A 162 2.09 -3.83 -9.03
CA VAL A 162 2.02 -5.04 -8.19
C VAL A 162 3.39 -5.71 -8.16
N TRP A 163 3.84 -6.07 -6.95
CA TRP A 163 5.09 -6.78 -6.71
C TRP A 163 4.83 -8.08 -5.94
N SER A 164 5.67 -9.09 -6.16
CA SER A 164 5.58 -10.38 -5.46
C SER A 164 6.96 -11.02 -5.27
N ASP A 165 7.08 -11.85 -4.24
CA ASP A 165 8.24 -12.73 -4.03
C ASP A 165 8.11 -14.07 -4.79
N GLY A 166 6.95 -14.37 -5.38
CA GLY A 166 6.61 -15.67 -5.98
C GLY A 166 6.41 -16.81 -4.97
N GLY A 167 6.61 -16.56 -3.68
CA GLY A 167 6.58 -17.52 -2.58
C GLY A 167 5.37 -17.41 -1.64
N GLY A 168 4.61 -16.31 -1.72
CA GLY A 168 3.37 -16.13 -0.97
C GLY A 168 3.02 -14.68 -0.65
N LEU A 169 3.96 -13.76 -0.82
CA LEU A 169 3.76 -12.33 -0.61
C LEU A 169 3.41 -11.63 -1.93
N THR A 170 2.33 -10.87 -1.91
CA THR A 170 1.98 -9.88 -2.93
C THR A 170 1.81 -8.54 -2.25
N LEU A 171 2.36 -7.47 -2.82
CA LEU A 171 2.18 -6.12 -2.31
C LEU A 171 1.86 -5.12 -3.41
N PHE A 172 1.16 -4.07 -3.03
CA PHE A 172 0.82 -2.96 -3.91
C PHE A 172 0.54 -1.69 -3.11
N GLU A 173 0.55 -0.56 -3.82
CA GLU A 173 0.20 0.73 -3.26
C GLU A 173 -1.32 0.94 -3.24
N THR A 174 -1.83 1.49 -2.16
CA THR A 174 -3.21 1.97 -2.02
C THR A 174 -3.21 3.40 -1.47
N TYR A 175 -4.38 4.02 -1.39
CA TYR A 175 -4.51 5.38 -0.88
C TYR A 175 -5.74 5.50 0.04
N PRO A 176 -5.57 5.34 1.36
CA PRO A 176 -6.66 5.31 2.34
C PRO A 176 -7.62 6.48 2.25
N THR A 177 -7.12 7.69 2.00
CA THR A 177 -7.96 8.89 1.84
C THR A 177 -9.01 8.73 0.73
N VAL A 178 -8.66 8.06 -0.36
CA VAL A 178 -9.57 7.77 -1.47
C VAL A 178 -10.45 6.56 -1.17
N CYS A 179 -9.88 5.53 -0.52
CA CYS A 179 -10.54 4.25 -0.30
C CYS A 179 -11.52 4.22 0.87
N ARG A 180 -11.33 5.04 1.92
CA ARG A 180 -12.10 4.96 3.19
C ARG A 180 -13.61 5.17 3.02
N ARG A 181 -14.03 5.83 1.94
CA ARG A 181 -15.45 6.09 1.62
C ARG A 181 -16.02 5.12 0.56
N ALA A 182 -15.22 4.21 0.02
CA ALA A 182 -15.72 3.24 -0.94
C ALA A 182 -16.67 2.26 -0.21
N PRO A 183 -17.88 1.97 -0.76
CA PRO A 183 -18.87 1.14 -0.07
C PRO A 183 -18.34 -0.20 0.43
N LEU A 184 -17.55 -0.90 -0.38
CA LEU A 184 -16.94 -2.18 0.00
C LEU A 184 -15.96 -2.05 1.18
N VAL A 185 -15.17 -0.98 1.21
CA VAL A 185 -14.24 -0.72 2.33
C VAL A 185 -15.00 -0.33 3.59
N CYS A 186 -16.04 0.52 3.46
CA CYS A 186 -16.92 0.86 4.58
C CYS A 186 -17.60 -0.38 5.16
N GLU A 187 -18.09 -1.29 4.32
CA GLU A 187 -18.73 -2.52 4.76
C GLU A 187 -17.77 -3.40 5.58
N LEU A 188 -16.53 -3.58 5.12
CA LEU A 188 -15.52 -4.36 5.85
C LEU A 188 -15.10 -3.69 7.15
N THR A 189 -14.91 -2.36 7.14
CA THR A 189 -14.38 -1.61 8.29
C THR A 189 -15.42 -1.30 9.36
N SER A 190 -16.69 -1.18 9.00
CA SER A 190 -17.81 -0.89 9.93
C SER A 190 -18.11 -2.03 10.91
N ARG A 191 -17.57 -3.23 10.68
CA ARG A 191 -17.75 -4.41 11.53
C ARG A 191 -16.91 -4.36 12.82
N HIS A 192 -16.07 -3.34 12.97
CA HIS A 192 -15.08 -3.23 14.03
C HIS A 192 -15.32 -1.99 14.89
N GLU A 193 -14.80 -2.01 16.11
CA GLU A 193 -14.83 -0.85 17.01
C GLU A 193 -14.07 0.33 16.41
N VAL A 194 -14.43 1.54 16.87
CA VAL A 194 -13.79 2.77 16.41
C VAL A 194 -12.31 2.78 16.79
N ILE A 195 -11.45 2.82 15.77
CA ILE A 195 -10.00 2.98 15.93
C ILE A 195 -9.70 4.49 16.03
N GLU A 196 -9.24 4.93 17.21
CA GLU A 196 -8.95 6.35 17.46
C GLU A 196 -7.66 6.83 16.80
N GLN A 197 -6.63 5.99 16.74
CA GLN A 197 -5.33 6.38 16.21
C GLN A 197 -5.34 6.34 14.67
N GLU A 198 -4.99 7.47 14.06
CA GLU A 198 -5.10 7.70 12.62
C GLU A 198 -4.26 6.73 11.77
N ASP A 199 -2.97 6.56 12.07
CA ASP A 199 -2.08 5.62 11.39
C ASP A 199 -2.67 4.20 11.39
N ILE A 200 -3.21 3.73 12.53
CA ILE A 200 -3.85 2.41 12.63
C ILE A 200 -5.12 2.35 11.78
N ARG A 201 -5.90 3.43 11.74
CA ARG A 201 -7.11 3.50 10.90
C ARG A 201 -6.75 3.47 9.41
N ASP A 202 -5.69 4.14 8.99
CA ASP A 202 -5.22 4.11 7.60
C ASP A 202 -4.62 2.76 7.24
N ALA A 203 -3.85 2.15 8.14
CA ALA A 203 -3.42 0.76 8.01
C ALA A 203 -4.61 -0.20 7.91
N PHE A 204 -5.70 0.01 8.65
CA PHE A 204 -6.89 -0.83 8.55
C PHE A 204 -7.58 -0.69 7.18
N VAL A 205 -7.69 0.53 6.66
CA VAL A 205 -8.20 0.75 5.29
C VAL A 205 -7.31 0.06 4.26
N CYS A 206 -5.98 0.15 4.40
CA CYS A 206 -5.04 -0.56 3.55
C CYS A 206 -5.28 -2.09 3.57
N ALA A 207 -5.51 -2.65 4.76
CA ALA A 207 -5.76 -4.08 4.94
C ALA A 207 -7.08 -4.50 4.29
N ALA A 208 -8.12 -3.68 4.40
CA ALA A 208 -9.40 -3.93 3.73
C ALA A 208 -9.26 -3.91 2.19
N VAL A 209 -8.47 -2.97 1.65
CA VAL A 209 -8.18 -2.94 0.20
C VAL A 209 -7.37 -4.16 -0.23
N ALA A 210 -6.40 -4.59 0.57
CA ALA A 210 -5.64 -5.83 0.34
C ALA A 210 -6.52 -7.09 0.37
N HIS A 211 -7.51 -7.14 1.27
CA HIS A 211 -8.49 -8.22 1.35
C HIS A 211 -9.36 -8.25 0.09
N LEU A 212 -9.88 -7.10 -0.34
CA LEU A 212 -10.68 -6.97 -1.57
C LEU A 212 -9.87 -7.35 -2.82
N TYR A 213 -8.60 -6.96 -2.91
CA TYR A 213 -7.74 -7.35 -4.02
C TYR A 213 -7.59 -8.87 -4.12
N ALA A 214 -7.44 -9.56 -2.99
CA ALA A 214 -7.26 -11.01 -2.96
C ALA A 214 -8.56 -11.79 -3.23
N HIS A 215 -9.69 -11.31 -2.71
CA HIS A 215 -10.96 -12.06 -2.72
C HIS A 215 -11.96 -11.58 -3.77
N THR A 216 -11.83 -10.35 -4.25
CA THR A 216 -12.74 -9.74 -5.22
C THR A 216 -11.99 -8.87 -6.24
N PRO A 217 -11.02 -9.44 -7.00
CA PRO A 217 -10.17 -8.68 -7.92
C PRO A 217 -10.95 -7.99 -9.06
N THR A 218 -12.16 -8.44 -9.36
CA THR A 218 -13.06 -7.80 -10.33
C THR A 218 -13.68 -6.50 -9.83
N ALA A 219 -13.71 -6.28 -8.52
CA ALA A 219 -14.16 -5.04 -7.89
C ALA A 219 -13.05 -4.01 -7.73
N MET A 220 -11.83 -4.31 -8.21
CA MET A 220 -10.68 -3.41 -8.15
C MET A 220 -10.54 -2.60 -9.44
N GLU A 221 -10.09 -1.35 -9.31
CA GLU A 221 -9.75 -0.53 -10.48
C GLU A 221 -8.38 -0.93 -11.04
N HIS A 222 -8.39 -1.52 -12.23
CA HIS A 222 -7.18 -1.98 -12.91
C HIS A 222 -6.42 -0.82 -13.58
N PRO A 223 -5.09 -0.91 -13.73
CA PRO A 223 -4.30 0.06 -14.46
C PRO A 223 -4.80 0.26 -15.90
N THR A 224 -4.89 1.52 -16.34
CA THR A 224 -5.24 1.82 -17.74
C THR A 224 -4.06 1.50 -18.68
N PRO A 225 -4.29 1.26 -19.98
CA PRO A 225 -3.23 0.96 -20.95
C PRO A 225 -2.15 2.05 -21.04
N GLU A 226 -2.50 3.30 -20.74
CA GLU A 226 -1.61 4.47 -20.80
C GLU A 226 -0.76 4.63 -19.54
N ALA A 227 -1.08 3.91 -18.45
CA ALA A 227 -0.38 4.02 -17.18
C ALA A 227 1.07 3.50 -17.32
N PRO A 228 2.11 4.35 -17.14
CA PRO A 228 3.48 3.90 -17.26
C PRO A 228 3.80 2.87 -16.18
N ARG A 229 4.25 1.67 -16.58
CA ARG A 229 4.65 0.61 -15.63
C ARG A 229 5.62 1.08 -14.55
N ALA A 230 6.57 1.94 -14.94
CA ALA A 230 7.59 2.49 -14.06
C ALA A 230 7.05 3.43 -12.97
N GLU A 231 5.84 3.97 -13.15
CA GLU A 231 5.17 4.84 -12.17
C GLU A 231 4.27 4.06 -11.19
N GLY A 232 4.06 2.77 -11.41
CA GLY A 232 3.19 1.95 -10.57
C GLY A 232 1.71 2.33 -10.70
N TRP A 233 0.90 1.93 -9.70
CA TRP A 233 -0.54 2.14 -9.67
C TRP A 233 -1.04 2.21 -8.24
N ILE A 234 -1.90 3.19 -7.95
CA ILE A 234 -2.69 3.24 -6.72
C ILE A 234 -3.91 2.34 -6.92
N TRP A 235 -3.93 1.19 -6.26
CA TRP A 235 -5.06 0.28 -6.27
C TRP A 235 -6.14 0.75 -5.31
N ARG A 236 -7.37 0.76 -5.81
CA ARG A 236 -8.57 1.04 -5.02
C ARG A 236 -9.75 0.23 -5.55
N PRO A 237 -10.83 0.07 -4.78
CA PRO A 237 -12.08 -0.46 -5.31
C PRO A 237 -12.62 0.43 -6.44
N THR A 238 -13.23 -0.18 -7.44
CA THR A 238 -13.90 0.52 -8.54
C THR A 238 -14.97 1.46 -7.94
N PRO A 239 -14.99 2.75 -8.33
CA PRO A 239 -16.05 3.66 -7.89
C PRO A 239 -17.43 3.11 -8.24
N ALA A 240 -18.40 3.26 -7.35
CA ALA A 240 -19.79 2.99 -7.71
C ALA A 240 -20.18 3.87 -8.91
N ALA A 241 -20.95 3.30 -9.85
CA ALA A 241 -21.47 4.08 -10.97
C ALA A 241 -22.23 5.30 -10.39
N LYS A 242 -21.91 6.50 -10.89
CA LYS A 242 -22.67 7.70 -10.54
C LYS A 242 -24.10 7.47 -11.06
N ALA A 243 -25.06 7.40 -10.13
CA ALA A 243 -26.49 7.37 -10.45
C ALA A 243 -26.94 8.69 -11.09
#